data_AF-M3U5Y8-F1
#
_entry.id   AF-M3U5Y8-F1
#
_cell.length_a   1.000
_cell.length_b   1.000
_cell.length_c   1.000
_cell.angle_alpha   90.00
_cell.angle_beta   90.00
_cell.angle_gamma   90.00
#
_symmetry.space_group_name_H-M   'P 1'
#
loop_
_entity.id
_entity.type
_entity.pdbx_description
1 polymer ?
#
loop_
_entity_poly.entity_id
_entity_poly.type
_entity_poly.pdbx_seq_one_letter_code
_entity_poly.pdbx_strand_id
1 'polypeptide(L)'
;MIDTCSVPNPSPYCTNGQRSHNASDGLPEWLYYFKDVNNKWAVPENACPYKPTEDQWNICPELNKTLESNPVQFTVNNITTVYSISDVKNLLVNTKLPVTWTHGLYNKVFRTKCSRLSDQTKNADCVNKRIPCEGDYCYEIEISSFDNNGVFDITGKSYISGVHSMLIVGWNDDFRINRNAQHRKINEYSKGGFIVKNSWGFTGHSAGYWMSNHSTVQEDALCPNFGTYQNWIPIDYECFKQSMNATECANGFYRIVQLQRYNDGTILKCSEMAKNMEYATALGFDYCAREENKGKELRFALQSEKNVQVIYTSAPMVKIRYTNAEEGQAKFYLMVWEDGSNTVEEIITDPTTYQELEKLFVPVVSVENTKYCGYYFIPYDVFKFGNSRFLNYGDDTIAFSSFNITFDKTSFLDEKNGGYNYSALEKEVQINKFTPLDFKGPYIMNIPQ
;
A
#
# COMPACT_ATOMS: atom_id res chain seq x y z
N MET A 1 18.28 -8.72 19.77
CA MET A 1 18.84 -8.46 18.42
C MET A 1 19.08 -6.98 18.21
N ILE A 2 18.05 -6.13 18.35
CA ILE A 2 18.20 -4.66 18.35
C ILE A 2 19.26 -4.23 19.38
N ASP A 3 19.16 -4.66 20.64
CA ASP A 3 20.17 -4.34 21.68
C ASP A 3 21.58 -4.88 21.38
N THR A 4 21.69 -5.95 20.59
CA THR A 4 22.96 -6.56 20.19
C THR A 4 23.62 -5.80 19.03
N CYS A 5 22.81 -5.15 18.19
CA CYS A 5 23.25 -4.39 17.02
C CYS A 5 23.27 -2.87 17.26
N SER A 6 22.74 -2.39 18.39
CA SER A 6 22.71 -0.98 18.80
C SER A 6 23.86 -0.60 19.75
N VAL A 7 24.95 -1.37 19.78
CA VAL A 7 26.14 -1.10 20.61
C VAL A 7 27.24 -0.39 19.81
N PRO A 8 28.17 0.35 20.44
CA PRO A 8 29.21 1.14 19.76
C PRO A 8 30.17 0.35 18.85
N ASN A 9 30.20 -0.98 18.98
CA ASN A 9 30.94 -1.90 18.10
C ASN A 9 30.07 -3.14 17.89
N PRO A 10 29.06 -3.05 17.01
CA PRO A 10 28.14 -4.15 16.83
C PRO A 10 28.84 -5.31 16.12
N SER A 11 28.32 -6.53 16.31
CA SER A 11 28.86 -7.73 15.66
C SER A 11 29.00 -7.52 14.15
N PRO A 12 29.99 -8.13 13.46
CA PRO A 12 30.09 -8.05 12.00
C PRO A 12 28.81 -8.47 11.26
N TYR A 13 27.98 -9.32 11.86
CA TYR A 13 26.67 -9.71 11.33
C TYR A 13 25.58 -8.63 11.45
N CYS A 14 25.79 -7.66 12.35
CA CYS A 14 24.96 -6.47 12.47
C CYS A 14 25.40 -5.38 11.49
N THR A 15 26.69 -5.33 11.12
CA THR A 15 27.23 -4.36 10.16
C THR A 15 27.17 -4.85 8.71
N ASN A 16 27.32 -6.15 8.46
CA ASN A 16 27.16 -6.75 7.14
C ASN A 16 25.66 -6.81 6.81
N GLY A 17 25.27 -6.07 5.76
CA GLY A 17 23.87 -5.84 5.39
C GLY A 17 23.26 -4.54 5.94
N GLN A 18 23.92 -3.83 6.87
CA GLN A 18 23.44 -2.50 7.26
C GLN A 18 23.75 -1.49 6.15
N ARG A 19 22.72 -1.13 5.39
CA ARG A 19 22.77 0.01 4.47
C ARG A 19 22.88 1.31 5.26
N SER A 20 23.45 2.34 4.64
CA SER A 20 23.36 3.74 5.08
C SER A 20 21.93 4.31 5.13
N HIS A 21 20.95 3.54 4.64
CA HIS A 21 19.52 3.80 4.74
C HIS A 21 18.89 2.62 5.50
N ASN A 22 18.70 2.79 6.80
CA ASN A 22 18.18 1.76 7.69
C ASN A 22 16.81 1.26 7.20
N ALA A 23 16.63 -0.06 7.08
CA ALA A 23 15.36 -0.62 7.53
C ALA A 23 15.44 -0.54 9.06
N SER A 24 14.59 0.25 9.70
CA SER A 24 14.56 0.37 11.17
C SER A 24 14.42 -0.99 11.88
N ASP A 25 13.95 -2.01 11.15
CA ASP A 25 13.46 -3.28 11.70
C ASP A 25 14.32 -4.50 11.32
N GLY A 26 15.45 -4.29 10.64
CA GLY A 26 16.38 -5.35 10.25
C GLY A 26 16.20 -5.90 8.82
N LEU A 27 17.01 -6.91 8.47
CA LEU A 27 17.02 -7.57 7.16
C LEU A 27 16.50 -9.01 7.24
N PRO A 28 15.80 -9.54 6.21
CA PRO A 28 15.34 -10.93 6.20
C PRO A 28 16.46 -11.95 6.41
N GLU A 29 17.65 -11.68 5.89
CA GLU A 29 18.84 -12.53 5.99
C GLU A 29 19.30 -12.73 7.45
N TRP A 30 18.90 -11.84 8.37
CA TRP A 30 19.10 -12.02 9.81
C TRP A 30 18.48 -13.30 10.34
N LEU A 31 17.41 -13.81 9.70
CA LEU A 31 16.84 -15.11 10.04
C LEU A 31 17.88 -16.24 9.94
N TYR A 32 18.75 -16.18 8.94
CA TYR A 32 19.84 -17.14 8.74
C TYR A 32 21.06 -16.82 9.59
N TYR A 33 21.51 -15.55 9.62
CA TYR A 33 22.73 -15.18 10.35
C TYR A 33 22.61 -15.34 11.87
N PHE A 34 21.41 -15.18 12.43
CA PHE A 34 21.13 -15.38 13.85
C PHE A 34 20.33 -16.65 14.12
N LYS A 35 20.41 -17.67 13.24
CA LYS A 35 19.63 -18.92 13.34
C LYS A 35 19.75 -19.64 14.68
N ASP A 36 20.93 -19.57 15.32
CA ASP A 36 21.20 -20.23 16.61
C ASP A 36 20.48 -19.54 17.79
N VAL A 37 20.07 -18.29 17.61
CA VAL A 37 19.32 -17.51 18.58
C VAL A 37 17.84 -17.47 18.21
N ASN A 38 17.51 -17.25 16.94
CA ASN A 38 16.13 -17.03 16.45
C ASN A 38 15.22 -18.23 16.60
N ASN A 39 15.78 -19.45 16.62
CA ASN A 39 15.03 -20.71 16.66
C ASN A 39 14.04 -20.85 17.84
N LYS A 40 14.21 -20.05 18.90
CA LYS A 40 13.40 -20.10 20.12
C LYS A 40 12.44 -18.93 20.28
N TRP A 41 12.53 -17.88 19.46
CA TRP A 41 11.89 -16.59 19.73
C TRP A 41 10.56 -16.40 19.00
N ALA A 42 10.22 -17.28 18.06
CA ALA A 42 8.93 -17.24 17.39
C ALA A 42 7.83 -17.72 18.32
N VAL A 43 6.88 -16.86 18.63
CA VAL A 43 5.69 -17.15 19.44
C VAL A 43 4.42 -16.83 18.65
N PRO A 44 3.29 -17.52 18.90
CA PRO A 44 2.02 -17.17 18.26
C PRO A 44 1.60 -15.71 18.55
N GLU A 45 1.03 -15.03 17.55
CA GLU A 45 0.66 -13.61 17.65
C GLU A 45 -0.31 -13.35 18.81
N ASN A 46 -1.25 -14.26 19.07
CA ASN A 46 -2.17 -14.09 20.20
C ASN A 46 -1.52 -14.16 21.60
N ALA A 47 -0.31 -14.72 21.73
CA ALA A 47 0.46 -14.74 22.98
C ALA A 47 1.31 -13.48 23.12
N CYS A 48 1.74 -12.91 22.00
CA CYS A 48 2.54 -11.70 21.93
C CYS A 48 2.05 -10.79 20.79
N PRO A 49 0.93 -10.06 20.99
CA PRO A 49 0.30 -9.31 19.90
C PRO A 49 1.18 -8.14 19.45
N TYR A 50 1.37 -8.01 18.14
CA TYR A 50 2.08 -6.87 17.57
C TYR A 50 1.37 -5.56 17.94
N LYS A 51 2.14 -4.59 18.43
CA LYS A 51 1.66 -3.23 18.68
C LYS A 51 2.10 -2.37 17.51
N PRO A 52 1.20 -1.60 16.88
CA PRO A 52 1.58 -0.81 15.71
C PRO A 52 2.39 0.44 16.07
N THR A 53 2.38 0.87 17.33
CA THR A 53 3.09 2.07 17.79
C THR A 53 4.54 1.77 18.11
N GLU A 54 5.47 2.56 17.56
CA GLU A 54 6.92 2.34 17.62
C GLU A 54 7.48 2.21 19.04
N ASP A 55 6.98 3.03 19.98
CA ASP A 55 7.34 2.97 21.40
C ASP A 55 6.87 1.67 22.09
N GLN A 56 6.00 0.90 21.44
CA GLN A 56 5.39 -0.32 21.96
C GLN A 56 5.80 -1.59 21.20
N TRP A 57 6.60 -1.50 20.13
CA TRP A 57 6.98 -2.65 19.30
C TRP A 57 7.68 -3.77 20.10
N ASN A 58 8.42 -3.40 21.14
CA ASN A 58 9.18 -4.34 21.99
C ASN A 58 8.40 -4.79 23.26
N ILE A 59 7.13 -4.41 23.40
CA ILE A 59 6.36 -4.68 24.62
C ILE A 59 5.62 -6.01 24.51
N CYS A 60 6.13 -7.02 25.22
CA CYS A 60 5.48 -8.31 25.39
C CYS A 60 5.62 -8.79 26.84
N PRO A 61 4.68 -8.40 27.74
CA PRO A 61 4.87 -8.52 29.19
C PRO A 61 5.13 -9.95 29.70
N GLU A 62 4.57 -10.96 29.04
CA GLU A 62 4.70 -12.36 29.43
C GLU A 62 5.64 -13.16 28.50
N LEU A 63 6.51 -12.49 27.72
CA LEU A 63 7.36 -13.16 26.73
C LEU A 63 8.24 -14.25 27.36
N ASN A 64 8.97 -13.94 28.43
CA ASN A 64 9.88 -14.91 29.07
C ASN A 64 9.14 -16.17 29.54
N LYS A 65 7.98 -16.00 30.20
CA LYS A 65 7.12 -17.09 30.64
C LYS A 65 6.54 -17.89 29.46
N THR A 66 6.22 -17.21 28.37
CA THR A 66 5.70 -17.84 27.14
C THR A 66 6.79 -18.71 26.51
N LEU A 67 8.02 -18.19 26.41
CA LEU A 67 9.17 -18.90 25.83
C LEU A 67 9.55 -20.18 26.60
N GLU A 68 9.39 -20.22 27.92
CA GLU A 68 9.67 -21.41 28.75
C GLU A 68 8.86 -22.65 28.35
N SER A 69 7.64 -22.44 27.84
CA SER A 69 6.71 -23.52 27.47
C SER A 69 6.28 -23.47 26.01
N ASN A 70 6.96 -22.68 25.18
CA ASN A 70 6.61 -22.48 23.78
C ASN A 70 6.90 -23.74 22.94
N PRO A 71 5.89 -24.35 22.29
CA PRO A 71 6.10 -25.51 21.42
C PRO A 71 6.75 -25.17 20.07
N VAL A 72 6.77 -23.89 19.68
CA VAL A 72 7.28 -23.46 18.37
C VAL A 72 8.81 -23.38 18.38
N GLN A 73 9.45 -24.26 17.61
CA GLN A 73 10.90 -24.37 17.45
C GLN A 73 11.23 -24.73 16.01
N PHE A 74 12.28 -24.13 15.46
CA PHE A 74 12.68 -24.39 14.08
C PHE A 74 14.18 -24.22 13.87
N THR A 75 14.73 -24.90 12.86
CA THR A 75 16.12 -24.75 12.44
C THR A 75 16.16 -24.18 11.03
N VAL A 76 16.98 -23.16 10.82
CA VAL A 76 17.26 -22.63 9.47
C VAL A 76 18.48 -23.38 8.92
N ASN A 77 18.24 -24.33 8.03
CA ASN A 77 19.28 -25.22 7.51
C ASN A 77 20.20 -24.50 6.53
N ASN A 78 19.62 -23.78 5.58
CA ASN A 78 20.33 -23.03 4.55
C ASN A 78 19.49 -21.84 4.05
N ILE A 79 20.17 -20.95 3.34
CA ILE A 79 19.59 -19.83 2.60
C ILE A 79 20.03 -19.97 1.14
N THR A 80 19.11 -19.82 0.20
CA THR A 80 19.41 -19.77 -1.24
C THR A 80 19.05 -18.40 -1.76
N THR A 81 20.02 -17.71 -2.36
CA THR A 81 19.87 -16.36 -2.87
C THR A 81 19.98 -16.30 -4.38
N VAL A 82 19.05 -15.59 -5.03
CA VAL A 82 19.00 -15.39 -6.48
C VAL A 82 18.83 -13.90 -6.82
N TYR A 83 19.00 -13.53 -8.09
CA TYR A 83 19.00 -12.12 -8.53
C TYR A 83 18.23 -11.84 -9.83
N SER A 84 17.86 -12.87 -10.58
CA SER A 84 17.16 -12.73 -11.85
C SER A 84 15.69 -13.10 -11.73
N ILE A 85 14.84 -12.54 -12.61
CA ILE A 85 13.41 -12.88 -12.64
C ILE A 85 13.20 -14.39 -12.78
N SER A 86 13.93 -15.01 -13.72
CA SER A 86 13.80 -16.44 -13.99
C SER A 86 14.21 -17.29 -12.79
N ASP A 87 15.27 -16.90 -12.09
CA ASP A 87 15.74 -17.65 -10.92
C ASP A 87 14.81 -17.50 -9.72
N VAL A 88 14.21 -16.31 -9.51
CA VAL A 88 13.17 -16.12 -8.48
C VAL A 88 11.97 -17.04 -8.75
N LYS A 89 11.52 -17.12 -10.00
CA LYS A 89 10.42 -18.03 -10.39
C LYS A 89 10.79 -19.49 -10.16
N ASN A 90 11.99 -19.90 -10.59
CA ASN A 90 12.49 -21.25 -10.36
C ASN A 90 12.57 -21.57 -8.87
N LEU A 91 13.00 -20.61 -8.06
CA LEU A 91 13.08 -20.77 -6.61
C LEU A 91 11.69 -20.99 -6.00
N LEU A 92 10.71 -20.14 -6.33
CA LEU A 92 9.31 -20.29 -5.89
C LEU A 92 8.73 -21.67 -6.25
N VAL A 93 8.96 -22.15 -7.48
CA VAL A 93 8.46 -23.46 -7.94
C VAL A 93 9.14 -24.61 -7.21
N ASN A 94 10.47 -24.55 -7.06
CA ASN A 94 11.25 -25.64 -6.50
C ASN A 94 11.06 -25.78 -5.00
N THR A 95 10.98 -24.66 -4.27
CA THR A 95 10.84 -24.67 -2.82
C THR A 95 9.39 -24.73 -2.38
N LYS A 96 8.46 -24.23 -3.19
CA LYS A 96 7.04 -24.01 -2.82
C LYS A 96 6.90 -23.11 -1.58
N LEU A 97 7.90 -22.27 -1.33
CA LEU A 97 7.95 -21.32 -0.22
C LEU A 97 8.04 -19.89 -0.76
N PRO A 98 7.52 -18.89 -0.02
CA PRO A 98 7.76 -17.49 -0.34
C PRO A 98 9.26 -17.16 -0.39
N VAL A 99 9.60 -16.20 -1.24
CA VAL A 99 10.97 -15.67 -1.37
C VAL A 99 11.01 -14.29 -0.73
N THR A 100 11.90 -14.07 0.24
CA THR A 100 12.09 -12.76 0.84
C THR A 100 12.79 -11.85 -0.15
N TRP A 101 12.46 -10.56 -0.09
CA TRP A 101 13.06 -9.58 -0.96
C TRP A 101 13.17 -8.21 -0.28
N THR A 102 14.39 -7.68 -0.23
CA THR A 102 14.68 -6.34 0.28
C THR A 102 14.74 -5.35 -0.89
N HIS A 103 13.68 -4.57 -1.06
CA HIS A 103 13.55 -3.60 -2.13
C HIS A 103 13.99 -2.20 -1.70
N GLY A 104 14.62 -1.45 -2.60
CA GLY A 104 14.74 0.00 -2.42
C GLY A 104 13.37 0.66 -2.54
N LEU A 105 12.94 1.39 -1.53
CA LEU A 105 11.78 2.26 -1.69
C LEU A 105 12.19 3.47 -2.53
N TYR A 106 11.39 3.75 -3.56
CA TYR A 106 11.56 4.94 -4.38
C TYR A 106 10.46 5.94 -4.08
N ASN A 107 10.80 7.21 -4.16
CA ASN A 107 9.83 8.28 -4.33
C ASN A 107 9.86 8.73 -5.79
N LYS A 108 8.67 8.89 -6.38
CA LYS A 108 8.46 9.65 -7.60
C LYS A 108 8.56 11.14 -7.29
N VAL A 109 9.06 11.89 -8.25
CA VAL A 109 9.22 13.33 -8.13
C VAL A 109 8.31 14.05 -9.09
N PHE A 110 7.51 14.95 -8.54
CA PHE A 110 6.66 15.87 -9.29
C PHE A 110 7.15 17.29 -9.11
N ARG A 111 7.01 18.12 -10.14
CA ARG A 111 7.35 19.53 -10.03
C ARG A 111 6.09 20.35 -9.81
N THR A 112 6.18 21.33 -8.94
CA THR A 112 5.08 22.26 -8.74
C THR A 112 5.57 23.68 -8.54
N LYS A 113 4.71 24.65 -8.86
CA LYS A 113 5.03 26.07 -8.87
C LYS A 113 5.22 26.61 -7.45
N CYS A 114 6.27 27.40 -7.26
CA CYS A 114 6.60 28.06 -6.00
C CYS A 114 5.56 29.10 -5.59
N SER A 115 4.85 29.69 -6.54
CA SER A 115 3.68 30.55 -6.28
C SER A 115 2.56 29.89 -5.47
N ARG A 116 2.54 28.55 -5.36
CA ARG A 116 1.59 27.82 -4.51
C ARG A 116 1.95 27.82 -3.03
N LEU A 117 3.22 28.00 -2.69
CA LEU A 117 3.66 28.00 -1.30
C LEU A 117 3.45 29.38 -0.68
N SER A 118 2.91 29.39 0.54
CA SER A 118 2.89 30.61 1.35
C SER A 118 4.33 31.03 1.68
N ASP A 119 4.56 32.31 1.96
CA ASP A 119 5.89 32.81 2.33
C ASP A 119 6.49 32.10 3.56
N GLN A 120 5.64 31.51 4.42
CA GLN A 120 6.02 30.74 5.60
C GLN A 120 6.43 29.29 5.30
N THR A 121 6.13 28.77 4.10
CA THR A 121 6.34 27.37 3.69
C THR A 121 7.28 27.23 2.49
N LYS A 122 7.90 28.32 2.02
CA LYS A 122 8.79 28.29 0.86
C LYS A 122 10.01 27.40 1.12
N ASN A 123 10.09 26.31 0.36
CA ASN A 123 11.25 25.44 0.36
C ASN A 123 12.50 26.17 -0.18
N ALA A 124 13.68 25.62 0.08
CA ALA A 124 14.94 26.22 -0.35
C ALA A 124 15.05 26.42 -1.87
N ASP A 125 14.42 25.57 -2.69
CA ASP A 125 14.43 25.72 -4.15
C ASP A 125 13.61 26.92 -4.60
N CYS A 126 12.50 27.21 -3.93
CA CYS A 126 11.67 28.38 -4.18
C CYS A 126 12.32 29.68 -3.69
N VAL A 127 12.90 29.67 -2.49
CA VAL A 127 13.61 30.85 -1.94
C VAL A 127 14.81 31.22 -2.83
N ASN A 128 15.60 30.21 -3.21
CA ASN A 128 16.81 30.41 -3.99
C ASN A 128 16.58 30.36 -5.50
N LYS A 129 15.34 30.22 -5.97
CA LYS A 129 14.98 30.22 -7.39
C LYS A 129 15.78 29.21 -8.22
N ARG A 130 15.96 28.00 -7.68
CA ARG A 130 16.89 26.98 -8.23
C ARG A 130 16.35 26.27 -9.46
N ILE A 131 15.03 26.03 -9.52
CA ILE A 131 14.41 25.24 -10.58
C ILE A 131 13.45 26.15 -11.35
N PRO A 132 13.80 26.64 -12.55
CA PRO A 132 12.90 27.43 -13.37
C PRO A 132 11.80 26.54 -13.98
N CYS A 133 10.58 27.08 -14.09
CA CYS A 133 9.47 26.46 -14.82
C CYS A 133 8.58 27.54 -15.49
N GLU A 134 7.57 27.16 -16.25
CA GLU A 134 6.83 28.12 -17.10
C GLU A 134 6.22 29.29 -16.31
N GLY A 135 6.83 30.47 -16.46
CA GLY A 135 6.41 31.72 -15.85
C GLY A 135 6.63 31.82 -14.34
N ASP A 136 7.37 30.89 -13.72
CA ASP A 136 7.63 30.87 -12.28
C ASP A 136 8.92 30.07 -11.95
N TYR A 137 9.21 29.89 -10.68
CA TYR A 137 10.09 28.84 -10.18
C TYR A 137 9.28 27.68 -9.65
N CYS A 138 9.88 26.51 -9.61
CA CYS A 138 9.26 25.30 -9.11
C CYS A 138 10.10 24.70 -7.98
N TYR A 139 9.46 23.81 -7.23
CA TYR A 139 10.13 22.88 -6.33
C TYR A 139 9.68 21.46 -6.62
N GLU A 140 10.45 20.51 -6.12
CA GLU A 140 10.19 19.08 -6.30
C GLU A 140 9.46 18.52 -5.07
N ILE A 141 8.34 17.84 -5.32
CA ILE A 141 7.58 17.08 -4.33
C ILE A 141 7.89 15.61 -4.54
N GLU A 142 8.24 14.95 -3.44
CA GLU A 142 8.47 13.51 -3.40
C GLU A 142 7.23 12.78 -2.89
N ILE A 143 6.76 11.81 -3.66
CA ILE A 143 5.63 10.94 -3.30
C ILE A 143 6.06 9.49 -3.48
N SER A 144 5.57 8.59 -2.63
CA SER A 144 5.88 7.16 -2.71
C SER A 144 5.69 6.60 -4.12
N SER A 145 6.56 5.69 -4.55
CA SER A 145 6.44 4.97 -5.82
C SER A 145 5.36 3.87 -5.81
N PHE A 146 4.40 3.93 -4.90
CA PHE A 146 3.28 2.99 -4.84
C PHE A 146 2.01 3.70 -4.40
N ASP A 147 0.87 3.23 -4.89
CA ASP A 147 -0.46 3.72 -4.55
C ASP A 147 -1.20 2.78 -3.58
N ASN A 148 -2.37 3.20 -3.10
CA ASN A 148 -3.22 2.34 -2.27
C ASN A 148 -3.86 1.19 -3.05
N ASN A 149 -3.78 1.20 -4.39
CA ASN A 149 -4.12 0.05 -5.24
C ASN A 149 -3.08 -1.07 -5.13
N GLY A 150 -1.95 -0.79 -4.48
CA GLY A 150 -0.90 -1.77 -4.24
C GLY A 150 0.00 -1.98 -5.44
N VAL A 151 0.09 -1.03 -6.36
CA VAL A 151 0.95 -1.13 -7.54
C VAL A 151 2.19 -0.28 -7.34
N PHE A 152 3.37 -0.88 -7.51
CA PHE A 152 4.61 -0.11 -7.58
C PHE A 152 4.81 0.45 -8.98
N ASP A 153 5.12 1.74 -9.05
CA ASP A 153 5.36 2.49 -10.27
C ASP A 153 6.45 3.54 -10.09
N ILE A 154 7.43 3.49 -10.98
CA ILE A 154 8.64 4.34 -11.00
C ILE A 154 8.72 5.18 -12.28
N THR A 155 7.57 5.45 -12.89
CA THR A 155 7.48 6.36 -14.04
C THR A 155 8.03 7.74 -13.67
N GLY A 156 8.67 8.40 -14.65
CA GLY A 156 9.28 9.72 -14.45
C GLY A 156 10.57 9.70 -13.63
N LYS A 157 10.86 10.85 -13.01
CA LYS A 157 12.03 11.03 -12.16
C LYS A 157 11.77 10.36 -10.80
N SER A 158 12.72 9.54 -10.33
CA SER A 158 12.60 8.83 -9.06
C SER A 158 13.92 8.86 -8.28
N TYR A 159 13.83 8.95 -6.96
CA TYR A 159 14.95 8.86 -6.02
C TYR A 159 14.72 7.76 -5.01
N ILE A 160 15.81 7.24 -4.44
CA ILE A 160 15.75 6.26 -3.35
C ILE A 160 15.37 7.03 -2.08
N SER A 161 14.26 6.64 -1.45
CA SER A 161 13.78 7.21 -0.19
C SER A 161 14.06 6.32 1.01
N GLY A 162 14.31 5.03 0.78
CA GLY A 162 14.65 4.10 1.83
C GLY A 162 14.72 2.68 1.32
N VAL A 163 14.49 1.73 2.22
CA VAL A 163 14.48 0.30 1.93
C VAL A 163 13.34 -0.37 2.68
N HIS A 164 12.81 -1.45 2.10
CA HIS A 164 11.72 -2.20 2.69
C HIS A 164 11.81 -3.68 2.34
N SER A 165 11.45 -4.53 3.30
CA SER A 165 11.53 -5.99 3.18
C SER A 165 10.13 -6.57 3.02
N MET A 166 9.94 -7.39 1.98
CA MET A 166 8.64 -7.98 1.65
C MET A 166 8.78 -9.45 1.23
N LEU A 167 7.66 -10.14 1.07
CA LEU A 167 7.62 -11.52 0.62
C LEU A 167 7.07 -11.62 -0.80
N ILE A 168 7.82 -12.19 -1.72
CA ILE A 168 7.33 -12.62 -3.02
C ILE A 168 6.66 -13.97 -2.85
N VAL A 169 5.38 -14.02 -3.21
CA VAL A 169 4.52 -15.21 -3.03
C VAL A 169 4.07 -15.82 -4.35
N GLY A 170 4.36 -15.15 -5.47
CA GLY A 170 3.95 -15.59 -6.80
C GLY A 170 4.33 -14.59 -7.87
N TRP A 171 3.89 -14.85 -9.09
CA TRP A 171 4.07 -13.95 -10.23
C TRP A 171 2.92 -14.14 -11.22
N ASN A 172 2.70 -13.12 -12.03
CA ASN A 172 1.81 -13.22 -13.19
C ASN A 172 2.53 -12.57 -14.37
N ASP A 173 2.75 -13.34 -15.45
CA ASP A 173 3.43 -12.87 -16.66
C ASP A 173 2.52 -12.07 -17.59
N ASP A 174 1.20 -12.19 -17.42
CA ASP A 174 0.19 -11.61 -18.31
C ASP A 174 -0.56 -10.43 -17.70
N PHE A 175 -0.47 -10.22 -16.39
CA PHE A 175 -1.12 -9.08 -15.73
C PHE A 175 -0.62 -7.77 -16.35
N ARG A 176 -1.55 -6.89 -16.70
CA ARG A 176 -1.26 -5.60 -17.32
C ARG A 176 -1.55 -4.49 -16.34
N ILE A 177 -0.54 -3.69 -16.05
CA ILE A 177 -0.69 -2.43 -15.34
C ILE A 177 -0.73 -1.33 -16.38
N ASN A 178 -1.92 -0.77 -16.55
CA ASN A 178 -2.08 0.47 -17.29
C ASN A 178 -1.44 1.59 -16.46
N ARG A 179 -0.28 2.06 -16.88
CA ARG A 179 0.32 3.30 -16.37
C ARG A 179 -0.45 4.54 -16.83
N ASN A 180 -1.42 4.32 -17.71
CA ASN A 180 -2.25 5.30 -18.37
C ASN A 180 -3.52 5.71 -17.62
N ALA A 181 -3.63 5.47 -16.30
CA ALA A 181 -4.83 5.90 -15.56
C ALA A 181 -5.12 7.42 -15.72
N GLN A 182 -4.18 8.21 -16.23
CA GLN A 182 -4.37 9.62 -16.58
C GLN A 182 -3.75 10.06 -17.93
N HIS A 183 -3.25 9.15 -18.77
CA HIS A 183 -2.49 9.49 -19.98
C HIS A 183 -3.16 8.95 -21.24
N ARG A 184 -3.66 9.85 -22.10
CA ARG A 184 -4.34 9.53 -23.37
C ARG A 184 -3.44 8.85 -24.44
N LYS A 185 -2.23 8.41 -24.11
CA LYS A 185 -1.37 7.61 -25.00
C LYS A 185 -1.59 6.13 -24.70
N ILE A 186 -2.55 5.52 -25.40
CA ILE A 186 -3.05 4.13 -25.25
C ILE A 186 -1.99 2.99 -25.16
N ASN A 187 -0.70 3.27 -25.33
CA ASN A 187 0.33 2.24 -25.56
C ASN A 187 1.38 2.06 -24.43
N GLU A 188 1.34 2.81 -23.33
CA GLU A 188 2.26 2.63 -22.20
C GLU A 188 1.63 1.78 -21.08
N TYR A 189 2.06 0.52 -20.99
CA TYR A 189 1.67 -0.41 -19.93
C TYR A 189 2.87 -1.23 -19.48
N SER A 190 2.85 -1.65 -18.22
CA SER A 190 3.75 -2.71 -17.76
C SER A 190 3.06 -4.05 -17.93
N LYS A 191 3.80 -5.03 -18.44
CA LYS A 191 3.32 -6.41 -18.54
C LYS A 191 4.12 -7.31 -17.62
N GLY A 192 3.39 -8.03 -16.78
CA GLY A 192 3.91 -9.02 -15.87
C GLY A 192 4.67 -8.43 -14.68
N GLY A 193 4.76 -9.23 -13.62
CA GLY A 193 5.34 -8.80 -12.36
C GLY A 193 5.29 -9.86 -11.27
N PHE A 194 5.84 -9.50 -10.12
CA PHE A 194 5.79 -10.29 -8.91
C PHE A 194 4.59 -9.89 -8.04
N ILE A 195 4.02 -10.88 -7.37
CA ILE A 195 2.99 -10.69 -6.35
C ILE A 195 3.68 -10.68 -5.00
N VAL A 196 3.47 -9.61 -4.26
CA VAL A 196 4.23 -9.33 -3.05
C VAL A 196 3.29 -9.17 -1.87
N LYS A 197 3.49 -9.95 -0.81
CA LYS A 197 2.81 -9.73 0.47
C LYS A 197 3.59 -8.69 1.26
N ASN A 198 2.93 -7.57 1.53
CA ASN A 198 3.49 -6.44 2.28
C ASN A 198 3.07 -6.50 3.76
N SER A 199 3.74 -5.71 4.59
CA SER A 199 3.51 -5.58 6.04
C SER A 199 2.79 -4.28 6.44
N TRP A 200 2.30 -3.49 5.49
CA TRP A 200 1.54 -2.25 5.74
C TRP A 200 0.03 -2.48 5.91
N GLY A 201 -0.33 -3.53 6.65
CA GLY A 201 -1.73 -3.92 6.89
C GLY A 201 -2.38 -4.62 5.69
N PHE A 202 -3.68 -4.38 5.50
CA PHE A 202 -4.50 -5.09 4.52
C PHE A 202 -4.80 -4.29 3.25
N THR A 203 -4.14 -3.15 3.04
CA THR A 203 -4.28 -2.30 1.83
C THR A 203 -3.88 -3.05 0.55
N GLY A 204 -4.49 -2.70 -0.58
CA GLY A 204 -4.26 -3.38 -1.85
C GLY A 204 -5.23 -4.55 -2.04
N HIS A 205 -4.73 -5.62 -2.65
CA HIS A 205 -5.56 -6.71 -3.18
C HIS A 205 -5.23 -8.07 -2.56
N SER A 206 -6.02 -9.08 -2.91
CA SER A 206 -5.69 -10.47 -2.64
C SER A 206 -4.67 -11.01 -3.65
N ALA A 207 -3.97 -12.10 -3.29
CA ALA A 207 -3.08 -12.78 -4.24
C ALA A 207 -3.84 -13.30 -5.48
N GLY A 208 -5.10 -13.74 -5.30
CA GLY A 208 -5.93 -14.24 -6.40
C GLY A 208 -6.26 -13.19 -7.46
N TYR A 209 -6.44 -11.92 -7.06
CA TYR A 209 -6.67 -10.82 -7.98
C TYR A 209 -5.47 -10.63 -8.92
N TRP A 210 -4.27 -10.57 -8.35
CA TRP A 210 -3.04 -10.44 -9.14
C TRP A 210 -2.73 -11.67 -10.00
N MET A 211 -3.19 -12.85 -9.60
CA MET A 211 -3.15 -14.06 -10.42
C MET A 211 -4.23 -14.10 -11.51
N SER A 212 -5.16 -13.13 -11.52
CA SER A 212 -6.35 -13.13 -12.38
C SER A 212 -7.24 -14.37 -12.18
N ASN A 213 -7.30 -14.89 -10.95
CA ASN A 213 -8.08 -16.09 -10.60
C ASN A 213 -9.56 -15.81 -10.35
N HIS A 214 -9.95 -14.55 -10.14
CA HIS A 214 -11.33 -14.14 -9.90
C HIS A 214 -11.62 -12.76 -10.47
N SER A 215 -12.91 -12.46 -10.64
CA SER A 215 -13.40 -11.17 -11.16
C SER A 215 -13.20 -10.02 -10.17
N THR A 216 -13.25 -8.78 -10.64
CA THR A 216 -13.22 -7.58 -9.77
C THR A 216 -14.37 -7.57 -8.76
N VAL A 217 -15.56 -8.06 -9.14
CA VAL A 217 -16.72 -8.20 -8.25
C VAL A 217 -16.44 -9.18 -7.10
N GLN A 218 -15.75 -10.28 -7.40
CA GLN A 218 -15.34 -11.25 -6.38
C GLN A 218 -14.21 -10.70 -5.50
N GLU A 219 -13.30 -9.91 -6.07
CA GLU A 219 -12.27 -9.21 -5.31
C GLU A 219 -12.87 -8.20 -4.35
N ASP A 220 -13.86 -7.42 -4.78
CA ASP A 220 -14.57 -6.44 -3.95
C ASP A 220 -15.28 -7.07 -2.74
N ALA A 221 -15.58 -8.38 -2.80
CA ALA A 221 -16.10 -9.12 -1.65
C ALA A 221 -15.05 -9.38 -0.56
N LEU A 222 -13.75 -9.27 -0.89
CA LEU A 222 -12.63 -9.51 0.03
C LEU A 222 -11.85 -8.25 0.35
N CYS A 223 -11.51 -7.51 -0.70
CA CYS A 223 -10.61 -6.39 -0.74
C CYS A 223 -11.30 -5.24 -1.48
N PRO A 224 -12.38 -4.68 -0.90
CA PRO A 224 -13.09 -3.55 -1.50
C PRO A 224 -12.18 -2.33 -1.71
N ASN A 225 -11.08 -2.23 -0.97
CA ASN A 225 -9.98 -1.31 -1.16
C ASN A 225 -10.44 0.14 -1.41
N PHE A 226 -11.39 0.65 -0.61
CA PHE A 226 -11.86 2.03 -0.73
C PHE A 226 -10.77 3.08 -0.49
N GLY A 227 -9.63 2.68 0.09
CA GLY A 227 -8.47 3.54 0.25
C GLY A 227 -7.84 4.00 -1.08
N THR A 228 -8.14 3.35 -2.21
CA THR A 228 -7.66 3.82 -3.52
C THR A 228 -8.69 4.69 -4.26
N TYR A 229 -8.19 5.74 -4.93
CA TYR A 229 -9.02 6.64 -5.75
C TYR A 229 -9.75 5.90 -6.87
N GLN A 230 -9.21 4.77 -7.34
CA GLN A 230 -9.81 3.98 -8.42
C GLN A 230 -11.17 3.41 -8.02
N ASN A 231 -11.42 3.30 -6.71
CA ASN A 231 -12.63 2.78 -6.13
C ASN A 231 -13.59 3.88 -5.64
N TRP A 232 -13.26 5.16 -5.85
CA TRP A 232 -14.12 6.28 -5.46
C TRP A 232 -15.17 6.54 -6.54
N ILE A 233 -16.43 6.53 -6.13
CA ILE A 233 -17.59 6.82 -6.97
C ILE A 233 -17.84 8.33 -6.89
N PRO A 234 -17.63 9.10 -7.98
CA PRO A 234 -17.91 10.52 -8.02
C PRO A 234 -19.41 10.79 -8.09
N ILE A 235 -19.80 12.00 -7.71
CA ILE A 235 -21.18 12.43 -7.52
C ILE A 235 -21.52 13.57 -8.48
N ASP A 236 -22.73 13.57 -9.05
CA ASP A 236 -23.24 14.71 -9.80
C ASP A 236 -23.53 15.88 -8.85
N TYR A 237 -22.80 16.98 -9.01
CA TYR A 237 -22.91 18.16 -8.16
C TYR A 237 -24.28 18.85 -8.23
N GLU A 238 -24.91 18.93 -9.41
CA GLU A 238 -26.20 19.61 -9.56
C GLU A 238 -27.32 18.82 -8.90
N CYS A 239 -27.26 17.49 -9.02
CA CYS A 239 -28.15 16.57 -8.32
C CYS A 239 -27.94 16.68 -6.80
N PHE A 240 -26.69 16.55 -6.34
CA PHE A 240 -26.38 16.50 -4.92
C PHE A 240 -26.71 17.81 -4.21
N LYS A 241 -26.52 18.95 -4.89
CA LYS A 241 -26.94 20.26 -4.37
C LYS A 241 -28.44 20.38 -4.11
N GLN A 242 -29.27 19.58 -4.80
CA GLN A 242 -30.73 19.59 -4.62
C GLN A 242 -31.21 18.55 -3.61
N SER A 243 -30.62 17.35 -3.63
CA SER A 243 -31.09 16.22 -2.81
C SER A 243 -30.29 16.02 -1.51
N MET A 244 -29.03 16.47 -1.48
CA MET A 244 -28.02 16.09 -0.46
C MET A 244 -27.91 14.57 -0.26
N ASN A 245 -28.25 13.79 -1.31
CA ASN A 245 -28.26 12.34 -1.28
C ASN A 245 -27.21 11.77 -2.24
N ALA A 246 -26.12 11.23 -1.67
CA ALA A 246 -24.99 10.72 -2.44
C ALA A 246 -25.36 9.48 -3.26
N THR A 247 -26.33 8.68 -2.81
CA THR A 247 -26.78 7.46 -3.48
C THR A 247 -27.60 7.79 -4.73
N GLU A 248 -28.50 8.77 -4.64
CA GLU A 248 -29.29 9.21 -5.79
C GLU A 248 -28.43 9.85 -6.88
N CYS A 249 -27.35 10.53 -6.47
CA CYS A 249 -26.50 11.32 -7.35
C CYS A 249 -25.22 10.61 -7.81
N ALA A 250 -25.08 9.31 -7.52
CA ALA A 250 -23.98 8.46 -7.97
C ALA A 250 -24.11 7.98 -9.43
N ASN A 251 -24.99 8.58 -10.25
CA ASN A 251 -25.18 8.26 -11.68
C ASN A 251 -25.39 6.77 -12.01
N GLY A 252 -25.96 5.99 -11.07
CA GLY A 252 -26.19 4.55 -11.24
C GLY A 252 -24.93 3.68 -11.10
N PHE A 253 -23.77 4.25 -10.76
CA PHE A 253 -22.59 3.47 -10.40
C PHE A 253 -22.88 2.64 -9.15
N TYR A 254 -22.47 1.38 -9.18
CA TYR A 254 -22.53 0.52 -8.01
C TYR A 254 -21.40 -0.49 -8.04
N ARG A 255 -21.04 -0.96 -6.86
CA ARG A 255 -20.14 -2.08 -6.60
C ARG A 255 -20.87 -3.15 -5.82
N ILE A 256 -20.36 -4.37 -5.83
CA ILE A 256 -20.86 -5.41 -4.93
C ILE A 256 -19.75 -5.69 -3.94
N VAL A 257 -20.00 -5.29 -2.70
CA VAL A 257 -19.04 -5.40 -1.61
C VAL A 257 -19.65 -6.35 -0.58
N GLN A 258 -18.95 -7.43 -0.27
CA GLN A 258 -19.41 -8.46 0.67
C GLN A 258 -20.86 -8.94 0.41
N LEU A 259 -21.20 -9.20 -0.86
CA LEU A 259 -22.55 -9.60 -1.31
C LEU A 259 -23.65 -8.55 -1.13
N GLN A 260 -23.29 -7.30 -0.80
CA GLN A 260 -24.21 -6.17 -0.73
C GLN A 260 -23.95 -5.21 -1.88
N ARG A 261 -25.01 -4.65 -2.45
CA ARG A 261 -24.90 -3.61 -3.47
C ARG A 261 -24.54 -2.29 -2.79
N TYR A 262 -23.39 -1.74 -3.16
CA TYR A 262 -22.92 -0.44 -2.73
C TYR A 262 -23.04 0.53 -3.91
N ASN A 263 -24.09 1.35 -3.91
CA ASN A 263 -24.39 2.34 -4.95
C ASN A 263 -24.30 3.77 -4.43
N ASP A 264 -23.64 3.96 -3.30
CA ASP A 264 -23.48 5.28 -2.70
C ASP A 264 -22.27 6.01 -3.30
N GLY A 265 -22.43 7.31 -3.52
CA GLY A 265 -21.32 8.19 -3.87
C GLY A 265 -20.26 8.13 -2.77
N THR A 266 -18.98 8.12 -3.13
CA THR A 266 -17.92 8.00 -2.13
C THR A 266 -17.73 9.32 -1.39
N ILE A 267 -18.18 9.33 -0.13
CA ILE A 267 -17.95 10.43 0.80
C ILE A 267 -16.53 10.29 1.38
N LEU A 268 -15.81 11.39 1.39
CA LEU A 268 -14.43 11.51 1.86
C LEU A 268 -14.37 12.46 3.06
N LYS A 269 -13.38 12.25 3.92
CA LYS A 269 -12.98 13.18 4.99
C LYS A 269 -11.49 13.50 4.86
N CYS A 270 -11.06 14.60 5.47
CA CYS A 270 -9.65 14.97 5.53
C CYS A 270 -8.84 13.87 6.25
N SER A 271 -7.67 13.50 5.71
CA SER A 271 -6.68 12.70 6.43
C SER A 271 -6.02 13.54 7.53
N GLU A 272 -5.30 12.90 8.46
CA GLU A 272 -4.48 13.62 9.44
C GLU A 272 -3.38 14.45 8.76
N MET A 273 -2.84 13.97 7.63
CA MET A 273 -1.84 14.68 6.84
C MET A 273 -2.41 15.95 6.22
N ALA A 274 -3.66 15.92 5.75
CA ALA A 274 -4.34 17.08 5.17
C ALA A 274 -4.63 18.19 6.19
N LYS A 275 -4.53 17.91 7.50
CA LYS A 275 -4.66 18.94 8.56
C LYS A 275 -3.36 19.72 8.78
N ASN A 276 -2.23 19.26 8.24
CA ASN A 276 -0.97 20.00 8.28
C ASN A 276 -0.87 20.94 7.07
N MET A 277 -0.79 22.24 7.32
CA MET A 277 -0.80 23.28 6.29
C MET A 277 0.31 23.12 5.24
N GLU A 278 1.52 22.78 5.66
CA GLU A 278 2.67 22.65 4.76
C GLU A 278 2.46 21.47 3.79
N TYR A 279 2.12 20.29 4.33
CA TYR A 279 1.84 19.11 3.52
C TYR A 279 0.63 19.31 2.60
N ALA A 280 -0.47 19.84 3.14
CA ALA A 280 -1.71 20.04 2.40
C ALA A 280 -1.53 21.01 1.21
N THR A 281 -0.79 22.10 1.42
CA THR A 281 -0.43 23.07 0.36
C THR A 281 0.45 22.42 -0.72
N ALA A 282 1.45 21.65 -0.30
CA ALA A 282 2.33 20.95 -1.22
C ALA A 282 1.55 20.00 -2.13
N LEU A 283 0.66 19.19 -1.55
CA LEU A 283 -0.19 18.24 -2.27
C LEU A 283 -1.34 18.90 -3.05
N GLY A 284 -1.52 20.22 -2.96
CA GLY A 284 -2.45 21.00 -3.80
C GLY A 284 -3.86 21.15 -3.25
N PHE A 285 -4.02 20.95 -1.94
CA PHE A 285 -5.30 21.11 -1.29
C PHE A 285 -5.14 21.40 0.20
N ASP A 286 -5.11 22.68 0.56
CA ASP A 286 -4.91 23.17 1.94
C ASP A 286 -6.22 23.39 2.71
N TYR A 287 -7.39 23.19 2.09
CA TYR A 287 -8.69 23.55 2.63
C TYR A 287 -8.95 23.01 4.05
N CYS A 288 -8.53 21.77 4.31
CA CYS A 288 -8.64 21.10 5.60
C CYS A 288 -7.76 21.72 6.71
N ALA A 289 -6.64 22.35 6.34
CA ALA A 289 -5.65 22.87 7.27
C ALA A 289 -5.89 24.34 7.65
N ARG A 290 -6.77 25.04 6.94
CA ARG A 290 -7.05 26.46 7.18
C ARG A 290 -7.68 26.68 8.55
N GLU A 291 -7.31 27.78 9.21
CA GLU A 291 -7.76 28.09 10.58
C GLU A 291 -9.29 28.15 10.69
N GLU A 292 -9.97 28.71 9.68
CA GLU A 292 -11.44 28.81 9.62
C GLU A 292 -12.16 27.46 9.52
N ASN A 293 -11.43 26.38 9.21
CA ASN A 293 -11.95 25.03 9.05
C ASN A 293 -11.51 24.08 10.16
N LYS A 294 -10.64 24.53 11.08
CA LYS A 294 -10.23 23.70 12.22
C LYS A 294 -11.42 23.38 13.11
N GLY A 295 -11.55 22.10 13.46
CA GLY A 295 -12.63 21.59 14.31
C GLY A 295 -13.96 21.33 13.58
N LYS A 296 -14.08 21.69 12.30
CA LYS A 296 -15.26 21.34 11.50
C LYS A 296 -15.19 19.89 11.04
N GLU A 297 -16.33 19.21 11.06
CA GLU A 297 -16.48 17.90 10.45
C GLU A 297 -16.79 18.05 8.96
N LEU A 298 -15.74 18.30 8.17
CA LEU A 298 -15.88 18.45 6.73
C LEU A 298 -16.03 17.10 6.02
N ARG A 299 -16.86 17.10 4.98
CA ARG A 299 -17.09 15.99 4.07
C ARG A 299 -16.85 16.47 2.64
N PHE A 300 -16.34 15.57 1.81
CA PHE A 300 -15.99 15.85 0.43
C PHE A 300 -16.46 14.73 -0.49
N ALA A 301 -16.62 15.03 -1.78
CA ALA A 301 -16.71 14.02 -2.82
C ALA A 301 -16.13 14.55 -4.13
N LEU A 302 -15.65 13.64 -4.98
CA LEU A 302 -15.27 13.97 -6.34
C LEU A 302 -16.52 14.25 -7.18
N GLN A 303 -16.47 15.28 -8.02
CA GLN A 303 -17.56 15.54 -8.97
C GLN A 303 -17.46 14.64 -10.20
N SER A 304 -18.60 14.18 -10.71
CA SER A 304 -18.69 13.48 -12.00
C SER A 304 -18.77 14.46 -13.17
N GLU A 305 -18.34 14.04 -14.36
CA GLU A 305 -18.66 14.77 -15.60
C GLU A 305 -20.17 14.70 -15.90
N LYS A 306 -20.75 15.80 -16.41
CA LYS A 306 -22.18 15.87 -16.77
C LYS A 306 -22.51 14.87 -17.90
N ASN A 307 -23.67 14.22 -17.82
CA ASN A 307 -24.25 13.31 -18.82
C ASN A 307 -23.56 11.95 -19.03
N VAL A 308 -22.78 11.48 -18.08
CA VAL A 308 -22.15 10.15 -18.16
C VAL A 308 -23.07 9.10 -17.54
N GLN A 309 -24.18 8.78 -18.22
CA GLN A 309 -24.88 7.51 -17.99
C GLN A 309 -24.04 6.42 -18.63
N VAL A 310 -23.08 5.87 -17.89
CA VAL A 310 -22.30 4.76 -18.42
C VAL A 310 -22.69 3.46 -17.77
N ILE A 311 -23.36 2.66 -18.58
CA ILE A 311 -23.49 1.23 -18.34
C ILE A 311 -22.16 0.62 -18.85
N TYR A 312 -21.28 0.18 -17.94
CA TYR A 312 -20.09 -0.67 -18.20
C TYR A 312 -18.71 -0.06 -18.55
N THR A 313 -18.36 1.19 -18.22
CA THR A 313 -16.92 1.57 -18.19
C THR A 313 -16.35 1.36 -16.79
N SER A 314 -15.19 0.73 -16.75
CA SER A 314 -14.41 0.37 -15.56
C SER A 314 -13.81 1.57 -14.79
N ALA A 315 -14.18 2.81 -15.13
CA ALA A 315 -13.76 4.00 -14.42
C ALA A 315 -14.88 5.04 -14.45
N PRO A 316 -15.34 5.55 -13.30
CA PRO A 316 -16.27 6.67 -13.30
C PRO A 316 -15.54 7.94 -13.75
N MET A 317 -16.16 8.71 -14.66
CA MET A 317 -15.52 9.90 -15.23
C MET A 317 -15.59 11.06 -14.24
N VAL A 318 -14.48 11.28 -13.54
CA VAL A 318 -14.29 12.41 -12.63
C VAL A 318 -14.10 13.69 -13.43
N LYS A 319 -14.82 14.76 -13.07
CA LYS A 319 -14.65 16.09 -13.65
C LYS A 319 -13.28 16.63 -13.24
N ILE A 320 -12.37 16.73 -14.22
CA ILE A 320 -10.99 17.20 -14.03
C ILE A 320 -10.54 18.12 -15.16
N ARG A 321 -9.51 18.93 -14.89
CA ARG A 321 -8.80 19.69 -15.93
C ARG A 321 -7.30 19.47 -15.82
N TYR A 322 -6.72 18.76 -16.79
CA TYR A 322 -5.28 18.55 -16.84
C TYR A 322 -4.51 19.86 -16.96
N THR A 323 -3.44 19.97 -16.18
CA THR A 323 -2.49 21.08 -16.23
C THR A 323 -1.12 20.61 -16.71
N ASN A 324 -0.74 19.37 -16.37
CA ASN A 324 0.38 18.67 -16.99
C ASN A 324 -0.03 17.21 -17.23
N ALA A 325 -0.42 16.92 -18.47
CA ALA A 325 -0.89 15.60 -18.85
C ALA A 325 0.23 14.57 -18.98
N GLU A 326 1.52 14.92 -18.90
CA GLU A 326 2.62 13.94 -18.89
C GLU A 326 3.00 13.50 -17.48
N GLU A 327 2.81 14.38 -16.49
CA GLU A 327 3.05 14.09 -15.07
C GLU A 327 1.76 13.72 -14.30
N GLY A 328 0.60 13.63 -14.99
CA GLY A 328 -0.67 13.24 -14.38
C GLY A 328 -1.32 14.34 -13.52
N GLN A 329 -0.78 15.56 -13.55
CA GLN A 329 -1.29 16.68 -12.77
C GLN A 329 -2.55 17.28 -13.40
N ALA A 330 -3.59 17.42 -12.57
CA ALA A 330 -4.85 18.01 -12.93
C ALA A 330 -5.42 18.83 -11.77
N LYS A 331 -6.36 19.73 -12.10
CA LYS A 331 -7.27 20.30 -11.12
C LYS A 331 -8.49 19.39 -10.99
N PHE A 332 -8.82 19.02 -9.77
CA PHE A 332 -9.98 18.19 -9.44
C PHE A 332 -11.11 19.07 -8.94
N TYR A 333 -12.32 18.77 -9.39
CA TYR A 333 -13.53 19.40 -8.91
C TYR A 333 -14.09 18.55 -7.78
N LEU A 334 -14.17 19.17 -6.61
CA LEU A 334 -14.68 18.58 -5.40
C LEU A 334 -15.97 19.30 -5.01
N MET A 335 -16.81 18.59 -4.27
CA MET A 335 -17.86 19.18 -3.47
C MET A 335 -17.48 19.10 -2.00
N VAL A 336 -17.82 20.12 -1.21
CA VAL A 336 -17.55 20.18 0.23
C VAL A 336 -18.79 20.61 0.99
N TRP A 337 -19.01 19.99 2.14
CA TRP A 337 -20.04 20.38 3.11
C TRP A 337 -19.58 20.05 4.52
N GLU A 338 -20.18 20.70 5.51
CA GLU A 338 -20.04 20.32 6.92
C GLU A 338 -21.06 19.23 7.25
N ASP A 339 -20.68 18.23 8.05
CA ASP A 339 -21.57 17.13 8.40
C ASP A 339 -22.86 17.63 9.07
N GLY A 340 -24.00 17.11 8.62
CA GLY A 340 -25.33 17.59 9.03
C GLY A 340 -25.81 18.89 8.36
N SER A 341 -25.00 19.51 7.49
CA SER A 341 -25.43 20.65 6.67
C SER A 341 -26.33 20.22 5.50
N ASN A 342 -27.22 21.13 5.07
CA ASN A 342 -28.04 20.98 3.86
C ASN A 342 -27.51 21.80 2.68
N THR A 343 -26.32 22.36 2.80
CA THR A 343 -25.68 23.16 1.74
C THR A 343 -24.34 22.57 1.38
N VAL A 344 -24.06 22.57 0.08
CA VAL A 344 -22.82 22.07 -0.50
C VAL A 344 -22.19 23.13 -1.40
N GLU A 345 -20.87 23.22 -1.37
CA GLU A 345 -20.08 24.15 -2.18
C GLU A 345 -19.19 23.39 -3.16
N GLU A 346 -19.01 23.94 -4.36
CA GLU A 346 -18.00 23.47 -5.30
C GLU A 346 -16.66 24.12 -4.98
N ILE A 347 -15.62 23.30 -4.84
CA ILE A 347 -14.24 23.75 -4.68
C ILE A 347 -13.36 23.05 -5.71
N ILE A 348 -12.28 23.71 -6.10
CA ILE A 348 -11.36 23.21 -7.11
C ILE A 348 -9.98 23.14 -6.47
N THR A 349 -9.30 22.01 -6.63
CA THR A 349 -7.92 21.86 -6.15
C THR A 349 -6.97 22.74 -6.94
N ASP A 350 -5.81 23.03 -6.34
CA ASP A 350 -4.64 23.34 -7.14
C ASP A 350 -4.19 22.09 -7.92
N PRO A 351 -3.30 22.24 -8.93
CA PRO A 351 -2.79 21.09 -9.67
C PRO A 351 -2.27 19.99 -8.74
N THR A 352 -2.84 18.81 -8.83
CA THR A 352 -2.49 17.66 -7.99
C THR A 352 -2.67 16.39 -8.81
N THR A 353 -2.35 15.23 -8.25
CA THR A 353 -2.47 13.91 -8.88
C THR A 353 -3.46 13.06 -8.09
N TYR A 354 -3.98 11.99 -8.70
CA TYR A 354 -4.84 11.06 -7.97
C TYR A 354 -4.15 10.45 -6.74
N GLN A 355 -2.85 10.19 -6.83
CA GLN A 355 -2.07 9.61 -5.74
C GLN A 355 -1.90 10.61 -4.57
N GLU A 356 -1.78 11.90 -4.86
CA GLU A 356 -1.77 12.95 -3.83
C GLU A 356 -3.14 13.08 -3.16
N LEU A 357 -4.24 12.94 -3.92
CA LEU A 357 -5.59 12.90 -3.35
C LEU A 357 -5.77 11.75 -2.36
N GLU A 358 -5.22 10.55 -2.64
CA GLU A 358 -5.24 9.42 -1.69
C GLU A 358 -4.51 9.73 -0.37
N LYS A 359 -3.56 10.67 -0.37
CA LYS A 359 -2.88 11.13 0.86
C LYS A 359 -3.69 12.19 1.60
N LEU A 360 -4.45 13.00 0.86
CA LEU A 360 -5.25 14.11 1.39
C LEU A 360 -6.60 13.64 1.97
N PHE A 361 -7.17 12.57 1.42
CA PHE A 361 -8.51 12.13 1.75
C PHE A 361 -8.56 10.68 2.22
N VAL A 362 -9.48 10.41 3.14
CA VAL A 362 -9.83 9.07 3.60
C VAL A 362 -11.32 8.86 3.34
N PRO A 363 -11.74 7.73 2.74
CA PRO A 363 -13.15 7.43 2.56
C PRO A 363 -13.87 7.23 3.89
N VAL A 364 -15.11 7.70 3.97
CA VAL A 364 -16.04 7.41 5.07
C VAL A 364 -16.81 6.16 4.66
N VAL A 365 -16.27 4.99 4.98
CA VAL A 365 -16.86 3.69 4.62
C VAL A 365 -16.99 2.81 5.85
N SER A 366 -17.98 1.90 5.81
CA SER A 366 -18.24 0.91 6.85
C SER A 366 -17.60 -0.45 6.56
N VAL A 367 -16.97 -0.63 5.40
CA VAL A 367 -16.39 -1.90 4.98
C VAL A 367 -14.89 -1.81 4.84
N GLU A 368 -14.19 -2.70 5.54
CA GLU A 368 -12.74 -2.81 5.53
C GLU A 368 -12.27 -4.00 4.68
N ASN A 369 -11.00 -3.94 4.26
CA ASN A 369 -10.32 -5.07 3.65
C ASN A 369 -10.20 -6.21 4.65
N THR A 370 -10.44 -7.44 4.17
CA THR A 370 -10.24 -8.64 4.98
C THR A 370 -8.75 -8.97 5.13
N LYS A 371 -8.42 -9.89 6.06
CA LYS A 371 -7.04 -10.38 6.26
C LYS A 371 -6.43 -11.07 5.03
N TYR A 372 -7.23 -11.40 4.01
CA TYR A 372 -6.79 -12.02 2.76
C TYR A 372 -6.24 -11.01 1.75
N CYS A 373 -6.31 -9.70 2.07
CA CYS A 373 -5.75 -8.61 1.27
C CYS A 373 -4.30 -8.31 1.70
N GLY A 374 -3.74 -7.15 1.34
CA GLY A 374 -2.35 -6.80 1.67
C GLY A 374 -1.33 -7.28 0.64
N TYR A 375 -1.77 -7.75 -0.53
CA TYR A 375 -0.89 -8.12 -1.64
C TYR A 375 -0.78 -6.97 -2.63
N TYR A 376 0.46 -6.70 -3.01
CA TYR A 376 0.90 -5.66 -3.92
C TYR A 376 1.44 -6.33 -5.19
N PHE A 377 1.54 -5.54 -6.26
CA PHE A 377 2.09 -5.97 -7.53
C PHE A 377 3.29 -5.12 -7.92
N ILE A 378 4.36 -5.80 -8.34
CA ILE A 378 5.60 -5.17 -8.72
C ILE A 378 5.93 -5.57 -10.15
N PRO A 379 5.66 -4.66 -11.09
CA PRO A 379 6.00 -4.88 -12.48
C PRO A 379 7.47 -5.23 -12.69
N TYR A 380 7.76 -6.10 -13.66
CA TYR A 380 9.13 -6.55 -13.90
C TYR A 380 10.10 -5.45 -14.30
N ASP A 381 9.61 -4.37 -14.90
CA ASP A 381 10.44 -3.23 -15.26
C ASP A 381 10.77 -2.35 -14.04
N VAL A 382 9.84 -2.18 -13.09
CA VAL A 382 10.12 -1.60 -11.77
C VAL A 382 11.19 -2.42 -11.06
N PHE A 383 11.03 -3.74 -11.06
CA PHE A 383 12.03 -4.64 -10.49
C PHE A 383 13.41 -4.49 -11.16
N LYS A 384 13.48 -4.56 -12.50
CA LYS A 384 14.74 -4.44 -13.25
C LYS A 384 15.42 -3.10 -13.01
N PHE A 385 14.65 -2.01 -13.00
CA PHE A 385 15.16 -0.70 -12.69
C PHE A 385 15.77 -0.67 -11.31
N GLY A 386 15.05 -1.18 -10.30
CA GLY A 386 15.51 -1.15 -8.93
C GLY A 386 16.82 -1.91 -8.76
N ASN A 387 16.89 -3.11 -9.34
CA ASN A 387 18.09 -3.94 -9.34
C ASN A 387 19.27 -3.32 -10.13
N SER A 388 18.99 -2.58 -11.20
CA SER A 388 20.03 -1.93 -12.02
C SER A 388 20.58 -0.62 -11.44
N ARG A 389 19.81 0.06 -10.58
CA ARG A 389 20.21 1.34 -9.95
C ARG A 389 20.73 1.17 -8.54
N PHE A 390 20.37 0.09 -7.85
CA PHE A 390 21.12 -0.41 -6.70
C PHE A 390 22.37 -1.18 -7.17
N LEU A 391 23.22 -0.54 -7.97
CA LEU A 391 24.60 -1.01 -8.17
C LEU A 391 25.36 -0.66 -6.89
N ASN A 392 25.67 -1.68 -6.10
CA ASN A 392 26.31 -1.50 -4.81
C ASN A 392 27.76 -1.09 -4.98
N TYR A 393 28.19 -0.14 -4.14
CA TYR A 393 29.60 0.12 -3.82
C TYR A 393 30.19 -1.05 -3.03
N GLY A 394 30.31 -2.24 -3.65
CA GLY A 394 31.15 -3.34 -3.15
C GLY A 394 30.49 -4.43 -2.30
N ASP A 395 29.48 -4.16 -1.46
CA ASP A 395 29.11 -5.09 -0.38
C ASP A 395 27.61 -5.45 -0.31
N ASP A 396 27.11 -6.31 -1.21
CA ASP A 396 25.78 -7.00 -1.19
C ASP A 396 24.61 -6.41 -2.02
N THR A 397 24.38 -7.01 -3.20
CA THR A 397 23.21 -6.80 -4.07
C THR A 397 21.86 -7.07 -3.38
N ILE A 398 20.77 -6.43 -3.84
CA ILE A 398 19.40 -6.78 -3.45
C ILE A 398 19.19 -8.29 -3.64
N ALA A 399 19.16 -9.03 -2.54
CA ALA A 399 19.08 -10.48 -2.52
C ALA A 399 17.61 -10.94 -2.48
N PHE A 400 17.33 -11.98 -3.24
CA PHE A 400 16.08 -12.74 -3.16
C PHE A 400 16.36 -14.05 -2.47
N SER A 401 15.86 -14.22 -1.25
CA SER A 401 16.26 -15.36 -0.43
C SER A 401 15.11 -16.28 -0.10
N SER A 402 15.32 -17.58 -0.32
CA SER A 402 14.47 -18.62 0.25
C SER A 402 15.21 -19.29 1.39
N PHE A 403 14.52 -19.49 2.51
CA PHE A 403 15.08 -20.14 3.69
C PHE A 403 14.55 -21.57 3.76
N ASN A 404 15.45 -22.54 3.88
CA ASN A 404 15.08 -23.91 4.19
C ASN A 404 14.94 -24.05 5.71
N ILE A 405 13.69 -24.07 6.18
CA ILE A 405 13.35 -24.11 7.60
C ILE A 405 12.74 -25.48 7.94
N THR A 406 13.30 -26.16 8.93
CA THR A 406 12.71 -27.37 9.50
C THR A 406 12.13 -27.05 10.87
N PHE A 407 10.82 -27.22 11.03
CA PHE A 407 10.17 -27.13 12.34
C PHE A 407 10.36 -28.43 13.13
N ASP A 408 10.54 -28.32 14.44
CA ASP A 408 10.53 -29.48 15.34
C ASP A 408 9.14 -30.12 15.34
N LYS A 409 9.06 -31.44 15.57
CA LYS A 409 7.76 -32.14 15.62
C LYS A 409 6.84 -31.57 16.69
N THR A 410 7.40 -31.14 17.82
CA THR A 410 6.63 -30.55 18.92
C THR A 410 5.95 -29.24 18.52
N SER A 411 6.34 -28.60 17.42
CA SER A 411 5.70 -27.38 16.90
C SER A 411 4.40 -27.62 16.15
N PHE A 412 4.02 -28.89 15.91
CA PHE A 412 2.77 -29.25 15.25
C PHE A 412 1.71 -29.66 16.27
N LEU A 413 0.47 -29.15 16.12
CA LEU A 413 -0.64 -29.46 17.02
C LEU A 413 -1.05 -30.94 17.03
N ASP A 414 -0.73 -31.69 15.98
CA ASP A 414 -1.02 -33.12 15.89
C ASP A 414 0.03 -33.98 16.62
N GLU A 415 1.17 -33.39 17.00
CA GLU A 415 2.34 -34.05 17.60
C GLU A 415 2.61 -33.49 19.02
N LYS A 416 1.53 -33.16 19.75
CA LYS A 416 1.62 -32.57 21.09
C LYS A 416 2.43 -33.44 22.03
N ASN A 417 3.32 -32.80 22.78
CA ASN A 417 4.15 -33.46 23.79
C ASN A 417 3.90 -32.86 25.19
N GLY A 418 3.97 -33.70 26.22
CA GLY A 418 3.93 -33.27 27.61
C GLY A 418 5.18 -32.46 27.95
N GLY A 419 5.00 -31.17 28.26
CA GLY A 419 6.10 -30.24 28.56
C GLY A 419 5.94 -28.86 27.91
N TYR A 420 5.04 -28.73 26.93
CA TYR A 420 4.76 -27.45 26.26
C TYR A 420 3.31 -27.00 26.47
N ASN A 421 3.07 -25.70 26.29
CA ASN A 421 1.75 -25.09 26.30
C ASN A 421 1.29 -24.77 24.86
N TYR A 422 0.31 -25.53 24.39
CA TYR A 422 -0.23 -25.39 23.03
C TYR A 422 -1.40 -24.41 22.90
N SER A 423 -1.95 -23.90 24.02
CA SER A 423 -3.17 -23.07 24.01
C SER A 423 -3.12 -21.88 23.04
N ALA A 424 -1.99 -21.18 23.01
CA ALA A 424 -1.76 -20.07 22.10
C ALA A 424 -1.79 -20.53 20.64
N LEU A 425 -1.07 -21.60 20.29
CA LEU A 425 -1.02 -22.14 18.93
C LEU A 425 -2.39 -22.67 18.48
N GLU A 426 -3.14 -23.34 19.36
CA GLU A 426 -4.51 -23.82 19.07
C GLU A 426 -5.44 -22.67 18.72
N LYS A 427 -5.43 -21.61 19.54
CA LYS A 427 -6.24 -20.42 19.32
C LYS A 427 -5.81 -19.71 18.02
N GLU A 428 -4.52 -19.69 17.72
CA GLU A 428 -3.99 -19.11 16.48
C GLU A 428 -4.54 -19.83 15.26
N VAL A 429 -4.49 -21.16 15.23
CA VAL A 429 -5.05 -21.98 14.14
C VAL A 429 -6.56 -21.80 13.99
N GLN A 430 -7.29 -21.60 15.09
CA GLN A 430 -8.73 -21.32 15.05
C GLN A 430 -9.04 -19.93 14.46
N ILE A 431 -8.32 -18.89 14.89
CA ILE A 431 -8.49 -17.51 14.40
C ILE A 431 -8.06 -17.42 12.93
N ASN A 432 -6.97 -18.10 12.57
CA ASN A 432 -6.35 -18.05 11.26
C ASN A 432 -6.71 -19.19 10.32
N LYS A 433 -7.80 -19.92 10.61
CA LYS A 433 -8.36 -20.90 9.69
C LYS A 433 -8.71 -20.24 8.35
N PHE A 434 -7.88 -20.49 7.34
CA PHE A 434 -8.15 -20.09 5.97
C PHE A 434 -9.36 -20.87 5.48
N THR A 435 -10.42 -20.14 5.15
CA THR A 435 -11.55 -20.73 4.41
C THR A 435 -11.35 -20.30 2.96
N PRO A 436 -10.96 -21.22 2.06
CA PRO A 436 -10.83 -20.90 0.66
C PRO A 436 -12.16 -20.37 0.17
N LEU A 437 -12.12 -19.23 -0.52
CA LEU A 437 -13.31 -18.69 -1.13
C LEU A 437 -13.54 -19.46 -2.43
N ASP A 438 -14.71 -20.10 -2.54
CA ASP A 438 -15.11 -20.84 -3.73
C ASP A 438 -15.46 -19.86 -4.86
N PHE A 439 -14.42 -19.34 -5.52
CA PHE A 439 -14.60 -18.55 -6.72
C PHE A 439 -14.74 -19.49 -7.93
N LYS A 440 -15.94 -19.53 -8.51
CA LYS A 440 -16.24 -20.36 -9.70
C LYS A 440 -15.65 -19.79 -11.00
N GLY A 441 -14.49 -19.15 -10.93
CA GLY A 441 -13.76 -18.55 -12.04
C GLY A 441 -14.16 -17.10 -12.36
N PRO A 442 -13.44 -16.47 -13.32
CA PRO A 442 -13.46 -15.02 -13.55
C PRO A 442 -14.73 -14.48 -14.21
N TYR A 443 -15.69 -15.35 -14.58
CA TYR A 443 -16.88 -14.97 -15.36
C TYR A 443 -18.22 -15.33 -14.70
N ILE A 444 -18.23 -16.01 -13.55
CA ILE A 444 -19.48 -16.46 -12.93
C ILE A 444 -19.92 -15.46 -11.86
N MET A 445 -20.77 -14.53 -12.28
CA MET A 445 -21.51 -13.61 -11.43
C MET A 445 -22.88 -14.22 -11.10
N ASN A 446 -22.98 -15.00 -10.02
CA ASN A 446 -24.29 -15.22 -9.38
C ASN A 446 -24.56 -14.01 -8.47
N ILE A 447 -24.96 -12.90 -9.07
CA ILE A 447 -25.43 -11.72 -8.32
C ILE A 447 -26.86 -12.04 -7.89
N PRO A 448 -27.19 -12.06 -6.59
CA PRO A 448 -28.58 -12.05 -6.16
C PRO A 448 -29.25 -10.78 -6.72
N GLN A 449 -30.34 -10.96 -7.48
CA GLN A 449 -31.11 -9.86 -8.06
C GLN A 449 -31.68 -8.93 -6.99
#